data_AF-A0A518GRL7-F1
#
_entry.id   AF-A0A518GRL7-F1
#
_cell.length_a   1.000
_cell.length_b   1.000
_cell.length_c   1.000
_cell.angle_alpha   90.00
_cell.angle_beta   90.00
_cell.angle_gamma   90.00
#
_symmetry.space_group_name_H-M   'P 1'
#
loop_
_entity.id
_entity.type
_entity.pdbx_description
1 polymer ?
#
loop_
_entity_poly.entity_id
_entity_poly.type
_entity_poly.pdbx_seq_one_letter_code
_entity_poly.pdbx_strand_id
1 'polypeptide(L)'
;MPRTIHRADIAAIIAVVLYVGSFLVLSRIGIREAQKYDSHGYYFIEPTNTSRDHIHISLYVFFWPLVQIDRYINGGYGPATPPLREMN
;
A
#
# COMPACT_ATOMS: atom_id res chain seq x y z
N MET A 1 -5.76 38.42 -0.47
CA MET A 1 -6.15 38.01 -1.84
C MET A 1 -6.77 36.63 -1.78
N PRO A 2 -8.03 36.43 -2.19
CA PRO A 2 -8.63 35.10 -2.19
C PRO A 2 -7.97 34.24 -3.28
N ARG A 3 -7.43 33.06 -2.91
CA ARG A 3 -6.94 32.07 -3.87
C ARG A 3 -8.16 31.49 -4.60
N THR A 4 -8.28 31.78 -5.90
CA THR A 4 -9.25 31.13 -6.78
C THR A 4 -8.83 29.68 -6.98
N ILE A 5 -9.71 28.74 -6.63
CA ILE A 5 -9.48 27.31 -6.87
C ILE A 5 -9.69 27.04 -8.37
N HIS A 6 -8.64 26.60 -9.04
CA HIS A 6 -8.67 26.24 -10.45
C HIS A 6 -9.06 24.76 -10.64
N ARG A 7 -9.46 24.38 -11.86
CA ARG A 7 -9.77 22.98 -12.20
C ARG A 7 -8.59 22.04 -11.93
N ALA A 8 -7.36 22.54 -12.10
CA ALA A 8 -6.14 21.82 -11.78
C ALA A 8 -6.03 21.52 -10.27
N ASP A 9 -6.41 22.46 -9.41
CA ASP A 9 -6.40 22.27 -7.95
C ASP A 9 -7.42 21.19 -7.55
N ILE A 10 -8.61 21.19 -8.16
CA ILE A 10 -9.64 20.17 -7.93
C ILE A 10 -9.13 18.79 -8.38
N ALA A 11 -8.55 18.69 -9.58
CA ALA A 11 -7.96 17.45 -10.07
C ALA A 11 -6.83 16.94 -9.16
N ALA A 12 -5.98 17.83 -8.66
CA ALA A 12 -4.92 17.49 -7.72
C ALA A 12 -5.51 16.96 -6.39
N ILE A 13 -6.53 17.61 -5.85
CA ILE A 13 -7.22 17.15 -4.63
C ILE A 13 -7.83 15.77 -4.85
N ILE A 14 -8.53 15.55 -5.97
CA ILE A 14 -9.11 14.24 -6.30
C ILE A 14 -8.01 13.19 -6.42
N ALA A 15 -6.91 13.49 -7.11
CA ALA A 15 -5.78 12.57 -7.24
C ALA A 15 -5.17 12.20 -5.89
N VAL A 16 -5.00 13.17 -4.98
CA VAL A 16 -4.51 12.93 -3.61
C VAL A 16 -5.49 12.07 -2.82
N VAL A 17 -6.79 12.37 -2.89
CA VAL A 17 -7.83 11.58 -2.20
C VAL A 17 -7.85 10.14 -2.72
N LEU A 18 -7.77 9.94 -4.04
CA LEU A 18 -7.71 8.61 -4.64
C LEU A 18 -6.43 7.88 -4.22
N TYR A 19 -5.28 8.54 -4.27
CA TYR A 19 -3.99 7.96 -3.88
C TYR A 19 -3.99 7.50 -2.41
N VAL A 20 -4.40 8.38 -1.48
CA VAL A 20 -4.47 8.04 -0.05
C VAL A 20 -5.57 7.02 0.22
N GLY A 21 -6.74 7.17 -0.40
CA GLY A 21 -7.87 6.25 -0.25
C GLY A 21 -7.54 4.83 -0.72
N SER A 22 -6.90 4.69 -1.88
CA SER A 22 -6.43 3.41 -2.40
C SER A 22 -5.44 2.75 -1.45
N PHE A 23 -4.51 3.52 -0.88
CA PHE A 23 -3.59 3.00 0.13
C PHE A 23 -4.32 2.49 1.37
N LEU A 24 -5.26 3.24 1.94
CA LEU A 24 -5.99 2.84 3.15
C LEU A 24 -6.83 1.57 2.97
N VAL A 25 -7.40 1.37 1.78
CA VAL A 25 -8.14 0.14 1.45
C VAL A 25 -7.18 -1.02 1.28
N LEU A 26 -6.13 -0.85 0.45
CA LEU A 26 -5.17 -1.91 0.16
C LEU A 26 -4.36 -2.32 1.39
N SER A 27 -3.96 -1.38 2.25
CA SER A 27 -3.20 -1.68 3.46
C SER A 27 -4.02 -2.54 4.44
N ARG A 28 -5.30 -2.23 4.62
CA ARG A 28 -6.20 -3.02 5.48
C ARG A 28 -6.45 -4.43 4.96
N ILE A 29 -6.63 -4.57 3.64
CA ILE A 29 -6.76 -5.89 3.00
C ILE A 29 -5.44 -6.64 3.16
N GLY A 30 -4.31 -6.00 2.87
CA GLY A 30 -2.99 -6.60 2.95
C GLY A 30 -2.57 -7.04 4.35
N ILE A 31 -2.93 -6.29 5.39
CA ILE A 31 -2.69 -6.68 6.79
C ILE A 31 -3.52 -7.92 7.15
N ARG A 32 -4.81 -7.93 6.76
CA ARG A 32 -5.67 -9.11 7.00
C ARG A 32 -5.14 -10.35 6.30
N GLU A 33 -4.61 -10.17 5.09
CA GLU A 33 -4.02 -11.27 4.33
C GLU A 33 -2.70 -11.72 4.97
N ALA A 34 -1.83 -10.79 5.37
CA ALA A 34 -0.59 -11.09 6.07
C ALA A 34 -0.81 -11.84 7.38
N GLN A 35 -1.86 -11.50 8.13
CA GLN A 35 -2.28 -12.22 9.33
C GLN A 35 -2.67 -13.67 9.06
N LYS A 36 -3.27 -13.99 7.90
CA LYS A 36 -3.56 -15.40 7.53
C LYS A 36 -2.29 -16.21 7.27
N TYR A 37 -1.22 -15.53 6.86
CA TYR A 37 0.06 -16.14 6.50
C TYR A 37 1.13 -15.98 7.60
N ASP A 38 0.75 -15.57 8.81
CA ASP A 38 1.66 -15.27 9.94
C ASP A 38 2.85 -14.36 9.55
N SER A 39 2.62 -13.46 8.58
CA SER A 39 3.65 -12.57 8.06
C SER A 39 3.53 -11.19 8.69
N HIS A 40 4.67 -10.64 9.09
CA HIS A 40 4.80 -9.33 9.70
C HIS A 40 5.05 -8.25 8.64
N GLY A 41 4.15 -8.08 7.67
CA GLY A 41 4.29 -7.05 6.63
C GLY A 41 3.05 -6.78 5.80
N TYR A 42 3.12 -5.80 4.89
CA TYR A 42 2.02 -5.48 3.97
C TYR A 42 2.03 -6.39 2.74
N TYR A 43 0.90 -7.01 2.41
CA TYR A 43 0.63 -7.58 1.08
C TYR A 43 -0.30 -6.67 0.28
N PHE A 44 0.26 -5.83 -0.59
CA PHE A 44 -0.56 -5.03 -1.51
C PHE A 44 -1.32 -5.89 -2.53
N ILE A 45 -0.84 -7.11 -2.78
CA ILE A 45 -1.45 -8.12 -3.64
C ILE A 45 -1.30 -9.46 -2.91
N GLU A 46 -2.29 -10.33 -3.06
CA GLU A 46 -2.26 -11.69 -2.52
C GLU A 46 -0.98 -12.43 -2.93
N PRO A 47 -0.22 -13.00 -1.98
CA PRO A 47 1.06 -13.66 -2.23
C PRO A 47 0.89 -15.08 -2.77
N THR A 48 -0.02 -15.27 -3.72
CA THR A 48 -0.36 -16.58 -4.28
C THR A 48 0.58 -17.04 -5.39
N ASN A 49 1.39 -16.14 -5.98
CA ASN A 49 2.26 -16.47 -7.11
C ASN A 49 3.46 -15.50 -7.21
N THR A 50 4.69 -16.03 -7.27
CA THR A 50 5.96 -15.30 -7.50
C THR A 50 5.94 -14.45 -8.78
N SER A 51 5.10 -14.83 -9.75
CA SER A 51 4.87 -14.06 -10.98
C SER A 51 4.32 -12.65 -10.71
N ARG A 52 3.76 -12.38 -9.54
CA ARG A 52 3.16 -11.08 -9.16
C ARG A 52 4.01 -10.26 -8.19
N ASP A 53 5.17 -10.76 -7.78
CA ASP A 53 6.06 -10.06 -6.85
C ASP A 53 6.52 -8.71 -7.38
N HIS A 54 6.78 -8.61 -8.69
CA HIS A 54 7.15 -7.34 -9.32
C HIS A 54 6.04 -6.28 -9.18
N ILE A 55 4.77 -6.69 -9.24
CA ILE A 55 3.63 -5.78 -9.06
C ILE A 55 3.51 -5.39 -7.59
N HIS A 56 3.70 -6.34 -6.67
CA HIS A 56 3.73 -6.08 -5.24
C HIS A 56 4.82 -5.06 -4.87
N ILE A 57 6.04 -5.25 -5.35
CA ILE A 57 7.17 -4.33 -5.15
C ILE A 57 6.87 -2.96 -5.77
N SER A 58 6.31 -2.93 -6.97
CA SER A 58 5.95 -1.66 -7.64
C SER A 58 4.93 -0.87 -6.84
N LEU A 59 3.91 -1.52 -6.30
CA LEU A 59 2.91 -0.88 -5.42
C LEU A 59 3.53 -0.44 -4.09
N TYR A 60 4.42 -1.24 -3.53
CA TYR A 60 5.15 -0.88 -2.32
C TYR A 60 5.98 0.39 -2.51
N VAL A 61 6.72 0.49 -3.63
CA VAL A 61 7.49 1.69 -3.99
C VAL A 61 6.57 2.88 -4.26
N PHE A 62 5.48 2.66 -4.99
CA PHE A 62 4.50 3.71 -5.31
C PHE A 62 3.88 4.31 -4.05
N PHE A 63 3.52 3.47 -3.08
CA PHE A 63 2.92 3.89 -1.80
C PHE A 63 3.95 4.14 -0.69
N TRP A 64 5.26 4.07 -0.98
CA TRP A 64 6.32 4.16 0.02
C TRP A 64 6.17 5.35 0.99
N PRO A 65 5.85 6.59 0.54
CA PRO A 65 5.66 7.70 1.46
C PRO A 65 4.55 7.44 2.49
N LEU A 66 3.44 6.84 2.07
CA LEU A 66 2.33 6.50 2.96
C LEU A 66 2.65 5.32 3.87
N VAL A 67 3.42 4.34 3.39
CA VAL A 67 3.94 3.24 4.21
C VAL A 67 4.82 3.77 5.35
N GLN A 68 5.70 4.74 5.07
CA GLN A 68 6.54 5.34 6.10
C GLN A 68 5.72 6.11 7.16
N ILE A 69 4.70 6.86 6.71
CA ILE A 69 3.79 7.57 7.61
C ILE A 69 3.00 6.57 8.47
N ASP A 70 2.45 5.51 7.86
CA ASP A 70 1.69 4.49 8.58
C ASP A 70 2.59 3.72 9.57
N ARG A 71 3.84 3.44 9.20
CA ARG A 71 4.85 2.86 10.09
C ARG A 71 5.15 3.74 11.30
N TYR A 72 5.29 5.05 11.08
CA TYR A 72 5.54 6.01 12.15
C TYR A 72 4.35 6.17 13.10
N ILE A 73 3.12 6.16 12.58
CA ILE A 73 1.90 6.40 13.36
C ILE A 73 1.41 5.13 14.06
N ASN A 74 1.35 4.01 13.33
CA ASN A 74 0.69 2.78 13.78
C ASN A 74 1.69 1.69 14.18
N GLY A 75 3.00 1.99 14.24
CA GLY A 75 4.05 1.00 14.49
C GLY A 75 4.15 -0.05 13.37
N GLY A 76 3.69 0.31 12.17
CA GLY A 76 3.49 -0.57 11.02
C GLY A 76 4.72 -1.37 10.58
N TYR A 77 4.42 -2.48 9.93
CA TYR A 77 5.37 -3.50 9.52
C TYR A 77 6.09 -3.16 8.20
N GLY A 78 7.16 -3.87 7.85
CA GLY A 78 7.86 -3.70 6.56
C GLY A 78 7.05 -4.23 5.37
N PRO A 79 7.62 -4.28 4.15
CA PRO A 79 7.03 -5.12 3.11
C PRO A 79 7.01 -6.56 3.62
N ALA A 80 5.88 -7.26 3.49
CA ALA A 80 5.89 -8.68 3.77
C ALA A 80 6.74 -9.36 2.69
N THR A 81 7.80 -10.04 3.09
CA THR A 81 8.41 -11.03 2.20
C THR A 81 7.35 -12.07 1.90
N PRO A 82 7.06 -12.39 0.62
CA PRO A 82 6.13 -13.47 0.28
C PRO A 82 6.49 -14.71 1.10
N PRO A 83 5.50 -15.46 1.61
CA PRO A 83 5.82 -16.70 2.30
C PRO A 83 6.56 -17.54 1.27
N LEU A 84 7.65 -18.20 1.66
CA LEU A 84 8.36 -19.18 0.84
C LEU A 84 7.39 -20.33 0.52
N ARG A 85 6.44 -20.12 -0.39
CA ARG A 85 5.59 -21.17 -0.94
C ARG A 85 6.29 -21.79 -2.14
N GLU A 86 7.54 -22.18 -1.89
CA GLU A 86 8.27 -23.22 -2.60
C GLU A 86 8.79 -24.21 -1.55
N MET A 87 7.87 -24.81 -0.78
CA MET A 87 8.12 -26.07 -0.07
C MET A 87 6.83 -26.91 -0.06
N ASN A 88 6.25 -27.14 -1.24
CA ASN A 88 5.59 -28.40 -1.63
C ASN A 88 5.20 -28.36 -3.10
#